data_AF-A0A2S9FXA6-F1
#
_entry.id   AF-A0A2S9FXA6-F1
#
_cell.length_a   1.000
_cell.length_b   1.000
_cell.length_c   1.000
_cell.angle_alpha   90.00
_cell.angle_beta   90.00
_cell.angle_gamma   90.00
#
_symmetry.space_group_name_H-M   'P 1'
#
loop_
_entity.id
_entity.type
_entity.pdbx_description
1 polymer ?
#
loop_
_entity_poly.entity_id
_entity_poly.type
_entity_poly.pdbx_seq_one_letter_code
_entity_poly.pdbx_strand_id
1 'polypeptide(L)' 'ERRFSDPDTFDIHRDNISHLTFGKGLHYCLGANLARLEGRVAPDELLNRWPEWDIDYETARLAPTSTVRGWEHLRVQVR' A
#
# COMPACT_ATOMS: atom_id res chain seq x y z
N GLU A 1 -14.97 -8.25 7.67
CA GLU A 1 -16.03 -8.97 6.92
C GLU A 1 -17.35 -8.21 6.75
N ARG A 2 -17.84 -7.39 7.69
CA ARG A 2 -19.18 -6.75 7.57
C ARG A 2 -19.31 -5.55 6.60
N ARG A 3 -18.20 -4.92 6.17
CA ARG A 3 -18.23 -3.68 5.35
C ARG A 3 -17.87 -3.87 3.87
N PHE A 4 -16.95 -4.81 3.59
CA PHE A 4 -16.44 -5.11 2.26
C PHE A 4 -16.71 -6.58 1.98
N SER A 5 -17.30 -6.89 0.82
CA SER A 5 -17.29 -8.24 0.25
C SER A 5 -15.84 -8.62 -0.06
N ASP A 6 -15.46 -9.88 0.17
CA ASP A 6 -14.13 -10.43 -0.10
C ASP A 6 -12.98 -9.52 0.40
N PRO A 7 -12.94 -9.20 1.71
CA PRO A 7 -12.09 -8.15 2.26
C PRO A 7 -10.59 -8.43 2.13
N ASP A 8 -10.19 -9.69 1.93
CA ASP A 8 -8.80 -10.10 1.77
C ASP A 8 -8.33 -10.02 0.30
N THR A 9 -9.24 -9.77 -0.64
CA THR A 9 -8.91 -9.61 -2.06
C THR A 9 -8.48 -8.18 -2.36
N PHE A 10 -7.28 -8.02 -2.92
CA PHE A 10 -6.81 -6.75 -3.47
C PHE A 10 -7.50 -6.49 -4.82
N ASP A 11 -8.42 -5.52 -4.83
CA ASP A 11 -9.17 -5.10 -6.01
C ASP A 11 -9.07 -3.58 -6.14
N ILE A 12 -8.37 -3.13 -7.20
CA ILE A 12 -8.16 -1.70 -7.49
C ILE A 12 -9.43 -1.01 -8.02
N HIS A 13 -10.42 -1.78 -8.46
CA HIS A 13 -11.70 -1.30 -8.97
C HIS A 13 -12.82 -1.39 -7.94
N ARG A 14 -12.50 -1.74 -6.69
CA ARG A 14 -13.50 -1.83 -5.61
C ARG A 14 -14.20 -0.48 -5.40
N ASP A 15 -15.52 -0.49 -5.49
CA ASP A 15 -16.36 0.68 -5.22
C ASP A 15 -16.56 0.96 -3.73
N ASN A 16 -17.00 2.18 -3.40
CA ASN A 16 -17.40 2.60 -2.05
C ASN A 16 -16.33 2.36 -0.96
N ILE A 17 -15.07 2.68 -1.28
CA ILE A 17 -13.93 2.54 -0.35
C ILE A 17 -14.08 3.50 0.82
N SER A 18 -14.32 2.93 2.02
CA SER A 18 -14.39 3.67 3.28
C SER A 18 -13.52 2.98 4.32
N HIS A 19 -12.21 3.21 4.22
CA HIS A 19 -11.19 2.59 5.08
C HIS A 19 -10.77 3.51 6.24
N LEU A 20 -10.13 2.94 7.26
CA LEU A 20 -9.60 3.67 8.43
C LEU A 20 -8.09 3.92 8.39
N THR A 21 -7.43 3.72 7.24
CA THR A 21 -5.96 3.91 7.06
C THR A 21 -5.44 5.25 7.59
N PHE A 22 -6.22 6.33 7.48
CA PHE A 22 -5.86 7.67 7.95
C PHE A 22 -6.54 8.06 9.27
N GLY A 23 -7.15 7.11 9.98
CA GLY A 23 -7.97 7.37 11.16
C GLY A 23 -9.25 8.14 10.83
N LYS A 24 -9.88 8.71 11.87
CA LYS A 24 -11.12 9.49 11.80
C LYS A 24 -11.19 10.48 12.97
N GLY A 25 -11.90 11.60 12.79
CA GLY A 25 -12.17 12.57 13.86
C GLY A 25 -11.02 13.54 14.08
N LEU A 26 -10.83 13.98 15.33
CA LEU A 26 -9.85 15.02 15.70
C LEU A 26 -8.41 14.67 15.29
N HIS A 27 -8.07 13.37 15.33
CA HIS A 27 -6.75 12.85 14.96
C HIS A 27 -6.70 12.28 13.55
N TYR A 28 -7.55 12.78 12.64
CA TYR A 28 -7.43 12.44 11.23
C TYR A 28 -6.01 12.77 10.74
N CYS A 29 -5.40 11.84 10.01
CA CYS A 29 -4.00 11.94 9.62
C CYS A 29 -3.73 13.25 8.87
N LEU A 30 -2.89 14.10 9.47
CA LEU A 30 -2.48 15.37 8.89
C LEU A 30 -1.82 15.17 7.51
N GLY A 31 -1.08 14.08 7.35
CA GLY A 31 -0.39 13.71 6.12
C GLY A 31 -1.26 13.02 5.06
N ALA A 32 -2.57 12.85 5.26
CA ALA A 32 -3.41 12.02 4.38
C ALA A 32 -3.43 12.52 2.92
N ASN A 33 -3.29 13.82 2.67
CA ASN A 33 -3.23 14.35 1.31
C ASN A 33 -1.86 14.11 0.67
N LEU A 34 -0.78 14.31 1.44
CA LEU A 34 0.58 14.06 0.95
C LEU A 34 0.79 12.58 0.64
N ALA A 35 0.40 11.68 1.55
CA ALA A 35 0.50 10.24 1.36
C ALA A 35 -0.28 9.75 0.12
N ARG A 36 -1.44 10.35 -0.19
CA ARG A 36 -2.19 10.04 -1.43
C ARG A 36 -1.49 10.54 -2.68
N LEU A 37 -0.89 11.73 -2.63
CA LEU A 37 -0.11 12.26 -3.74
C LEU A 37 1.09 11.36 -4.03
N GLU A 38 1.86 11.03 -3.00
CA GLU A 38 3.01 10.13 -3.09
C GLU A 38 2.59 8.73 -3.57
N GLY A 39 1.50 8.18 -3.01
CA GLY A 39 0.94 6.89 -3.41
C GLY A 39 0.39 6.85 -4.84
N ARG A 40 0.14 8.01 -5.47
CA ARG A 40 -0.17 8.09 -6.91
C ARG A 40 1.09 8.21 -7.75
N VAL A 41 2.00 9.11 -7.37
CA VAL A 41 3.19 9.41 -8.17
C VAL A 41 4.19 8.25 -8.15
N ALA A 42 4.48 7.66 -6.99
CA ALA A 42 5.50 6.63 -6.90
C ALA A 42 5.21 5.38 -7.75
N PRO A 43 3.99 4.79 -7.74
CA PRO A 43 3.67 3.67 -8.62
C PRO A 43 3.66 4.06 -10.10
N ASP A 44 3.17 5.25 -10.44
CA ASP A 44 3.13 5.73 -11.83
C ASP A 44 4.54 5.86 -12.40
N GLU A 45 5.45 6.53 -11.68
CA GLU A 45 6.86 6.66 -12.08
C GLU A 45 7.59 5.31 -12.10
N LEU A 46 7.30 4.42 -11.14
CA LEU A 46 7.88 3.08 -11.11
C LEU A 46 7.49 2.29 -12.36
N LEU A 47 6.21 2.25 -12.69
CA LEU A 47 5.68 1.52 -13.85
C LEU A 47 6.09 2.16 -15.18
N ASN A 48 6.22 3.48 -15.24
CA ASN A 48 6.71 4.19 -16.43
C ASN A 48 8.19 3.88 -16.70
N ARG A 49 9.01 3.78 -15.65
CA ARG A 49 10.45 3.51 -15.80
C ARG A 49 10.76 2.03 -15.97
N TRP A 50 10.07 1.18 -15.22
CA TRP A 50 10.24 -0.27 -15.21
C TRP A 50 8.86 -0.92 -15.32
N PRO A 51 8.37 -1.17 -16.54
CA PRO A 51 7.04 -1.74 -16.74
C PRO A 51 6.94 -3.21 -16.30
N GLU A 52 8.08 -3.91 -16.28
CA GLU A 52 8.17 -5.30 -15.86
C GLU A 52 9.24 -5.47 -14.77
N TRP A 53 8.82 -6.02 -13.63
CA TRP A 53 9.66 -6.36 -12.50
C TRP A 53 8.97 -7.42 -11.66
N ASP A 54 9.74 -8.09 -10.80
CA ASP A 54 9.26 -9.12 -9.89
C ASP A 54 9.77 -8.87 -8.47
N ILE A 55 9.21 -9.57 -7.49
CA ILE A 55 9.60 -9.51 -6.09
C ILE A 55 10.29 -10.81 -5.69
N ASP A 56 11.46 -10.67 -5.08
CA ASP A 56 12.15 -11.78 -4.41
C ASP A 56 11.48 -12.03 -3.05
N TYR A 57 10.43 -12.86 -3.04
CA TYR A 57 9.68 -13.20 -1.83
C TYR A 57 10.46 -14.07 -0.86
N GLU A 58 11.49 -14.80 -1.31
CA GLU A 58 12.33 -15.63 -0.45
C GLU A 58 13.14 -14.79 0.54
N THR A 59 13.56 -13.59 0.12
CA THR A 59 14.32 -12.65 0.94
C THR A 59 13.46 -11.52 1.54
N ALA A 60 12.16 -11.52 1.30
CA ALA A 60 11.25 -10.50 1.80
C ALA A 60 11.04 -10.64 3.32
N ARG A 61 11.18 -9.54 4.05
CA ARG A 61 11.04 -9.51 5.51
C ARG A 61 10.19 -8.34 5.97
N LEU A 62 9.11 -8.66 6.66
CA LEU A 62 8.27 -7.65 7.32
C LEU A 62 9.01 -7.04 8.51
N ALA A 63 8.78 -5.74 8.72
CA ALA A 63 9.29 -5.06 9.90
C ALA A 63 8.63 -5.64 11.16
N PRO A 64 9.40 -5.94 12.23
CA PRO A 64 8.90 -6.58 13.45
C PRO A 64 8.19 -5.57 14.37
N THR A 65 7.19 -4.86 13.87
CA THR A 65 6.42 -3.87 14.63
C THR A 65 4.95 -4.28 14.75
N SER A 66 4.31 -3.94 15.87
CA SER A 66 2.88 -4.19 16.10
C SER A 66 1.98 -3.04 15.66
N THR A 67 2.54 -1.86 15.40
CA THR A 67 1.79 -0.62 15.15
C THR A 67 1.71 -0.24 13.68
N VAL A 68 2.69 -0.66 12.87
CA VAL A 68 2.75 -0.35 11.44
C VAL A 68 3.08 -1.62 10.66
N ARG A 69 2.30 -1.89 9.61
CA ARG A 69 2.58 -2.98 8.67
C ARG A 69 3.42 -2.44 7.52
N GLY A 70 4.61 -2.99 7.33
CA GLY A 70 5.51 -2.61 6.25
C GLY A 70 6.66 -3.60 6.11
N TRP A 71 7.39 -3.50 5.00
CA TRP A 71 8.56 -4.31 4.72
C TRP A 71 9.81 -3.63 5.28
N GLU A 72 10.63 -4.38 6.02
CA GLU A 72 11.98 -3.95 6.39
C GLU A 72 12.96 -4.27 5.26
N HIS A 73 12.72 -5.37 4.55
CA HIS A 73 13.47 -5.76 3.35
C HIS A 73 12.48 -6.26 2.29
N LEU A 74 12.47 -5.63 1.12
CA LEU A 74 11.69 -6.06 -0.04
C LEU A 74 12.55 -5.82 -1.28
N ARG A 75 13.15 -6.88 -1.80
CA ARG A 75 14.02 -6.80 -2.96
C ARG A 75 13.21 -6.92 -4.24
N VAL A 76 13.33 -5.90 -5.09
CA VAL A 76 12.73 -5.84 -6.42
C VAL A 76 13.76 -6.33 -7.45
N GLN A 77 13.34 -7.22 -8.33
CA GLN A 77 14.12 -7.74 -9.44
C GLN A 77 13.59 -7.11 -10.73
N VAL A 78 14.41 -6.25 -11.34
CA VAL A 78 14.09 -5.57 -12.59
C VAL A 78 14.72 -6.37 -13.73
N ARG A 79 13.97 -6.65 -14.79
CA ARG A 79 14.48 -7.36 -15.98
C ARG A 79 15.16 -6.40 -16.95
#